data_AF-Q4N881-F1
#
_entry.id   AF-Q4N881-F1
#
_cell.length_a   1.000
_cell.length_b   1.000
_cell.length_c   1.000
_cell.angle_alpha   90.00
_cell.angle_beta   90.00
_cell.angle_gamma   90.00
#
_symmetry.space_group_name_H-M   'P 1'
#
loop_
_entity.id
_entity.type
_entity.pdbx_description
1 polymer ?
#
loop_
_entity_poly.entity_id
_entity_poly.type
_entity_poly.pdbx_seq_one_letter_code
_entity_poly.pdbx_strand_id
1 'polypeptide(L)'
;MSKYRISLFENCYWNTPSPETEEEILSHFSRVISELNESSVKKQILFGVNDITKAIENDVPISLVILFRPNVPTTIIRHIPLICRTKKIDYLGFLKNTKISCLHFKNISCLAIKHGECERINSIVELALKIKF
;
A
#
# COMPACT_ATOMS: atom_id res chain seq x y z
N MET A 1 23.57 32.35 -2.12
CA MET A 1 22.66 31.63 -1.20
C MET A 1 21.69 30.78 -2.02
N SER A 2 21.86 29.46 -1.91
CA SER A 2 20.97 28.34 -2.29
C SER A 2 19.97 28.47 -3.46
N LYS A 3 20.38 27.97 -4.64
CA LYS A 3 19.50 27.55 -5.75
C LYS A 3 19.14 26.04 -5.67
N TYR A 4 19.01 25.47 -4.48
CA TYR A 4 18.79 24.02 -4.27
C TYR A 4 17.54 23.70 -3.45
N ARG A 5 16.45 24.41 -3.68
CA ARG A 5 15.12 23.97 -3.22
C ARG A 5 14.24 23.83 -4.45
N ILE A 6 13.58 22.68 -4.54
CA ILE A 6 12.65 22.23 -5.60
C ILE A 6 13.34 21.35 -6.66
N SER A 7 13.47 20.05 -6.36
CA SER A 7 13.45 18.97 -7.38
C SER A 7 13.22 17.58 -6.76
N LEU A 8 13.43 17.40 -5.44
CA LEU A 8 13.19 16.12 -4.77
C LEU A 8 11.72 15.69 -4.71
N PHE A 9 10.77 16.60 -4.95
CA PHE A 9 9.33 16.35 -4.80
C PHE A 9 8.57 16.17 -6.13
N GLU A 10 9.19 16.45 -7.28
CA GLU A 10 8.55 16.34 -8.60
C GLU A 10 8.65 14.92 -9.18
N ASN A 11 9.59 14.10 -8.69
CA ASN A 11 9.85 12.74 -9.17
C ASN A 11 9.42 11.65 -8.17
N CYS A 12 8.22 11.77 -7.59
CA CYS A 12 7.59 10.62 -6.95
C CYS A 12 7.25 9.58 -8.04
N TYR A 13 8.20 8.73 -8.43
CA TYR A 13 7.92 7.55 -9.25
C TYR A 13 6.91 6.66 -8.50
N TRP A 14 5.64 6.86 -8.80
CA TRP A 14 4.57 5.94 -8.43
C TRP A 14 4.86 4.64 -9.15
N ASN A 15 4.99 3.56 -8.40
CA ASN A 15 5.05 2.23 -8.98
C ASN A 15 3.60 1.82 -9.27
N THR A 16 3.08 2.28 -10.41
CA THR A 16 1.68 2.09 -10.78
C THR A 16 1.57 0.91 -11.73
N PRO A 17 0.83 -0.15 -11.37
CA PRO A 17 0.58 -1.27 -12.27
C PRO A 17 -0.32 -0.87 -13.45
N SER A 18 -0.42 -1.74 -14.46
CA SER A 18 -1.45 -1.59 -15.51
C SER A 18 -2.86 -1.62 -14.90
N PRO A 19 -3.87 -0.99 -15.52
CA PRO A 19 -5.25 -1.06 -15.04
C PRO A 19 -5.78 -2.49 -14.87
N GLU A 20 -5.41 -3.40 -15.78
CA GLU A 20 -5.80 -4.81 -15.74
C GLU A 20 -5.18 -5.52 -14.54
N THR A 21 -3.89 -5.30 -14.31
CA THR A 21 -3.16 -5.81 -13.14
C THR A 21 -3.73 -5.25 -11.83
N GLU A 22 -4.04 -3.95 -11.81
CA GLU A 22 -4.62 -3.31 -10.63
C GLU A 22 -5.95 -3.98 -10.26
N GLU A 23 -6.80 -4.25 -11.24
CA GLU A 23 -8.07 -4.93 -11.04
C GLU A 23 -7.89 -6.37 -10.54
N GLU A 24 -6.92 -7.09 -11.10
CA GLU A 24 -6.60 -8.47 -10.68
C GLU A 24 -6.18 -8.50 -9.20
N ILE A 25 -5.27 -7.61 -8.79
CA ILE A 25 -4.82 -7.51 -7.39
C ILE A 25 -5.98 -7.13 -6.47
N LEU A 26 -6.81 -6.16 -6.87
CA LEU A 26 -7.96 -5.71 -6.09
C LEU A 26 -9.03 -6.79 -5.91
N SER A 27 -9.30 -7.55 -6.98
CA SER A 27 -10.24 -8.66 -6.97
C SER A 27 -9.74 -9.78 -6.05
N HIS A 28 -8.47 -10.15 -6.19
CA HIS A 28 -7.85 -11.17 -5.35
C HIS A 28 -7.78 -10.74 -3.87
N PHE A 29 -7.40 -9.49 -3.60
CA PHE A 29 -7.44 -8.90 -2.27
C PHE A 29 -8.85 -8.99 -1.67
N SER A 30 -9.86 -8.53 -2.39
CA SER A 30 -11.25 -8.54 -1.90
C SER A 30 -11.73 -9.95 -1.56
N ARG A 31 -11.41 -10.93 -2.43
CA ARG A 31 -11.69 -12.35 -2.18
C ARG A 31 -11.02 -12.84 -0.92
N VAL A 32 -9.70 -12.69 -0.79
CA VAL A 32 -8.93 -13.13 0.38
C VAL A 32 -9.46 -12.53 1.67
N ILE A 33 -9.69 -11.22 1.71
CA ILE A 33 -10.14 -10.55 2.93
C ILE A 33 -11.58 -10.95 3.28
N SER A 34 -12.45 -11.22 2.30
CA SER A 34 -13.83 -11.68 2.56
C SER A 34 -13.91 -13.05 3.25
N GLU A 35 -12.89 -13.89 3.07
CA GLU A 35 -12.80 -15.22 3.69
C GLU A 35 -12.15 -15.20 5.08
N LEU A 36 -11.55 -14.07 5.47
CA LEU A 36 -10.86 -13.90 6.74
C LEU A 36 -11.73 -13.11 7.72
N ASN A 37 -11.61 -13.44 9.02
CA ASN A 37 -12.24 -12.62 10.04
C ASN A 37 -11.44 -11.31 10.24
N GLU A 38 -12.12 -10.26 10.73
CA GLU A 38 -11.55 -8.93 10.92
C GLU A 38 -10.29 -8.94 11.82
N SER A 39 -10.24 -9.83 12.82
CA SER A 39 -9.10 -9.92 13.75
C SER A 39 -7.83 -10.42 13.05
N SER A 40 -7.94 -11.40 12.16
CA SER A 40 -6.83 -11.92 11.36
C SER A 40 -6.33 -10.85 10.39
N VAL A 41 -7.24 -10.09 9.78
CA VAL A 41 -6.92 -8.98 8.88
C VAL A 41 -6.13 -7.91 9.62
N LYS A 42 -6.63 -7.41 10.75
CA LYS A 42 -5.94 -6.36 11.54
C LYS A 42 -4.60 -6.83 12.13
N LYS A 43 -4.44 -8.13 12.37
CA LYS A 43 -3.16 -8.68 12.83
C LYS A 43 -2.07 -8.59 11.77
N GLN A 44 -2.38 -8.57 10.49
CA GLN A 44 -1.38 -8.57 9.41
C GLN A 44 -1.42 -7.34 8.51
N ILE A 45 -2.53 -6.62 8.46
CA ILE A 45 -2.71 -5.45 7.60
C ILE A 45 -2.90 -4.21 8.45
N LEU A 46 -2.09 -3.20 8.16
CA LEU A 46 -2.20 -1.85 8.71
C LEU A 46 -2.95 -0.97 7.73
N PHE A 47 -3.77 -0.06 8.24
CA PHE A 47 -4.59 0.84 7.42
C PHE A 47 -4.29 2.29 7.79
N GLY A 48 -4.24 3.15 6.77
CA GLY A 48 -4.07 4.59 6.96
C GLY A 48 -2.63 5.05 7.07
N VAL A 49 -2.44 6.34 6.77
CA VAL A 49 -1.12 6.95 6.57
C VAL A 49 -0.30 6.95 7.85
N ASN A 50 -0.92 7.31 8.98
CA ASN A 50 -0.21 7.47 10.25
C ASN A 50 0.30 6.13 10.78
N ASP A 51 -0.54 5.10 10.78
CA ASP A 51 -0.17 3.78 11.28
C ASP A 51 0.94 3.14 10.43
N ILE A 52 0.87 3.32 9.11
CA ILE A 52 1.91 2.85 8.19
C ILE A 52 3.21 3.64 8.38
N THR A 53 3.14 4.97 8.48
CA THR A 53 4.34 5.80 8.72
C THR A 53 5.03 5.37 10.01
N LYS A 54 4.26 5.26 11.10
CA LYS A 54 4.76 4.82 12.40
C LYS A 54 5.36 3.42 12.33
N ALA A 55 4.71 2.49 11.62
CA ALA A 55 5.22 1.13 11.47
C ALA A 55 6.57 1.10 10.72
N ILE A 56 6.71 1.87 9.64
CA ILE A 56 7.96 1.95 8.89
C ILE A 56 9.08 2.61 9.71
N GLU A 57 8.76 3.66 10.47
CA GLU A 57 9.71 4.34 11.36
C GLU A 57 10.20 3.44 12.50
N ASN A 58 9.34 2.53 12.99
CA ASN A 58 9.67 1.56 14.03
C ASN A 58 10.18 0.22 13.46
N ASP A 59 10.58 0.17 12.19
CA ASP A 59 11.15 -1.02 11.53
C ASP A 59 10.26 -2.28 11.65
N VAL A 60 8.95 -2.10 11.65
CA VAL A 60 8.00 -3.22 11.53
C VAL A 60 8.24 -3.91 10.19
N PRO A 61 8.36 -5.26 10.15
CA PRO A 61 8.59 -5.97 8.90
C PRO A 61 7.35 -5.87 8.02
N ILE A 62 7.46 -5.08 6.94
CA ILE A 62 6.40 -4.83 5.96
C ILE A 62 6.84 -5.42 4.62
N SER A 63 5.98 -6.25 4.03
CA SER A 63 6.22 -6.88 2.73
C SER A 63 5.77 -6.00 1.57
N LEU A 64 4.67 -5.25 1.74
CA LEU A 64 4.07 -4.44 0.67
C LEU A 64 3.28 -3.27 1.23
N VAL A 65 3.39 -2.10 0.59
CA VAL A 65 2.53 -0.93 0.83
C VAL A 65 1.70 -0.62 -0.41
N ILE A 66 0.38 -0.52 -0.28
CA ILE A 66 -0.51 -0.14 -1.39
C ILE A 66 -1.11 1.23 -1.10
N LEU A 67 -1.00 2.15 -2.06
CA LEU A 67 -1.50 3.53 -1.97
C LEU A 67 -2.68 3.73 -2.92
N PHE A 68 -3.82 4.18 -2.40
CA PHE A 68 -5.01 4.49 -3.20
C PHE A 68 -5.04 5.98 -3.51
N ARG A 69 -4.40 6.36 -4.62
CA ARG A 69 -4.13 7.77 -4.96
C ARG A 69 -5.36 8.66 -5.09
N PRO A 70 -6.52 8.22 -5.60
CA PRO A 70 -7.67 9.11 -5.74
C PRO A 70 -8.52 9.20 -4.47
N ASN A 71 -8.25 8.38 -3.45
CA ASN A 71 -8.97 8.44 -2.17
C ASN A 71 -8.52 9.61 -1.28
N VAL A 72 -7.36 10.21 -1.54
CA VAL A 72 -6.81 11.32 -0.75
C VAL A 72 -5.96 12.27 -1.61
N PRO A 73 -5.86 13.56 -1.25
CA PRO A 73 -4.88 14.46 -1.85
C PRO A 73 -3.47 13.86 -1.82
N THR A 74 -2.77 13.92 -2.95
CA THR A 74 -1.39 13.40 -3.08
C THR A 74 -0.45 13.96 -2.00
N THR A 75 -0.73 15.18 -1.53
CA THR A 75 0.04 15.84 -0.48
C THR A 75 0.11 15.05 0.82
N ILE A 76 -0.90 14.22 1.10
CA ILE A 76 -1.04 13.42 2.31
C ILE A 76 -0.25 12.10 2.22
N ILE A 77 -0.08 11.52 1.03
CA ILE A 77 0.51 10.19 0.86
C ILE A 77 1.87 10.18 0.16
N ARG A 78 2.32 11.30 -0.40
CA ARG A 78 3.55 11.37 -1.21
C ARG A 78 4.83 10.98 -0.47
N HIS A 79 4.86 11.13 0.86
CA HIS A 79 6.04 10.80 1.66
C HIS A 79 6.21 9.29 1.82
N ILE A 80 5.12 8.51 1.74
CA ILE A 80 5.16 7.06 1.94
C ILE A 80 6.07 6.37 0.90
N PRO A 81 5.93 6.59 -0.43
CA PRO A 81 6.88 6.04 -1.41
C PRO A 81 8.35 6.38 -1.14
N LEU A 82 8.63 7.60 -0.64
CA LEU A 82 9.99 8.04 -0.35
C LEU A 82 10.59 7.23 0.82
N ILE A 83 9.82 7.04 1.89
CA ILE A 83 10.25 6.27 3.05
C ILE A 83 10.36 4.78 2.67
N CYS A 84 9.42 4.23 1.89
CA CYS A 84 9.47 2.85 1.41
C CYS A 84 10.76 2.58 0.61
N ARG A 85 11.16 3.45 -0.31
CA ARG A 85 12.43 3.29 -1.05
C ARG A 85 13.64 3.29 -0.12
N THR A 86 13.66 4.22 0.83
CA THR A 86 14.76 4.34 1.81
C THR A 86 14.90 3.05 2.63
N LYS A 87 13.78 2.44 3.00
CA LYS A 87 13.72 1.21 3.78
C LYS A 87 13.69 -0.07 2.92
N LYS A 88 13.81 0.04 1.58
CA LYS A 88 13.70 -1.07 0.62
C LYS A 88 12.41 -1.89 0.76
N ILE A 89 11.31 -1.21 1.05
CA ILE A 89 9.97 -1.80 1.14
C ILE A 89 9.28 -1.66 -0.21
N ASP A 90 8.70 -2.75 -0.71
CA ASP A 90 7.91 -2.70 -1.93
C ASP A 90 6.63 -1.89 -1.75
N TYR A 91 6.28 -1.11 -2.77
CA TYR A 91 5.05 -0.35 -2.79
C TYR A 91 4.41 -0.30 -4.17
N LEU A 92 3.09 -0.10 -4.19
CA LEU A 92 2.28 0.10 -5.39
C LEU A 92 1.36 1.31 -5.23
N GLY A 93 1.23 2.11 -6.29
CA GLY A 93 0.34 3.27 -6.34
C GLY A 93 -0.83 3.03 -7.28
N PHE A 94 -2.00 2.76 -6.74
CA PHE A 94 -3.23 2.46 -7.46
C PHE A 94 -3.94 3.74 -7.89
N LEU A 95 -4.57 3.68 -9.07
CA LEU A 95 -5.31 4.77 -9.70
C LEU A 95 -6.84 4.62 -9.59
N LYS A 96 -7.33 3.46 -9.15
CA LYS A 96 -8.75 3.19 -8.97
C LYS A 96 -9.18 3.55 -7.55
N ASN A 97 -10.40 4.07 -7.44
CA ASN A 97 -11.07 4.21 -6.14
C ASN A 97 -11.48 2.84 -5.64
N THR A 98 -10.87 2.40 -4.55
CA THR A 98 -11.19 1.10 -3.94
C THR A 98 -12.00 1.32 -2.67
N LYS A 99 -13.15 0.64 -2.61
CA LYS A 99 -13.87 0.37 -1.37
C LYS A 99 -13.64 -1.07 -1.00
N ILE A 100 -13.03 -1.29 0.16
CA ILE A 100 -12.86 -2.63 0.71
C ILE A 100 -14.08 -2.89 1.60
N SER A 101 -15.08 -3.58 1.06
CA SER A 101 -16.41 -3.76 1.68
C SER A 101 -16.39 -4.49 3.01
N CYS A 102 -15.38 -5.32 3.25
CA CYS A 102 -15.16 -6.06 4.50
C CYS A 102 -14.55 -5.23 5.64
N LEU A 103 -14.23 -3.95 5.39
CA LEU A 103 -13.76 -3.02 6.41
C LEU A 103 -14.76 -1.89 6.59
N HIS A 104 -14.99 -1.45 7.83
CA HIS A 104 -15.88 -0.32 8.13
C HIS A 104 -15.40 1.04 7.56
N PHE A 105 -14.25 1.08 6.88
CA PHE A 105 -13.69 2.31 6.33
C PHE A 105 -14.28 2.61 4.94
N LYS A 106 -14.94 3.77 4.81
CA LYS A 106 -15.57 4.19 3.55
C LYS A 106 -14.57 4.44 2.42
N ASN A 107 -13.36 4.94 2.73
CA ASN A 107 -12.27 5.20 1.79
C ASN A 107 -10.93 4.94 2.48
N ILE A 108 -10.16 3.95 2.02
CA ILE A 108 -8.82 3.66 2.56
C ILE A 108 -7.80 4.41 1.71
N SER A 109 -6.96 5.23 2.35
CA SER A 109 -5.92 6.01 1.67
C SER A 109 -4.70 5.18 1.30
N CYS A 110 -4.30 4.28 2.18
CA CYS A 110 -3.23 3.32 1.98
C CYS A 110 -3.37 2.15 2.96
N LEU A 111 -2.76 1.03 2.62
CA LEU A 111 -2.62 -0.13 3.48
C LEU A 111 -1.19 -0.67 3.41
N ALA A 112 -0.73 -1.34 4.47
CA ALA A 112 0.52 -2.06 4.48
C ALA A 112 0.30 -3.49 4.95
N ILE A 113 0.90 -4.43 4.26
CA ILE A 113 0.88 -5.85 4.59
C ILE A 113 2.18 -6.14 5.34
N LYS A 114 2.05 -6.51 6.62
CA LYS A 114 3.18 -6.97 7.42
C LYS A 114 3.66 -8.32 6.92
N HIS A 115 4.94 -8.60 7.10
CA HIS A 115 5.45 -9.96 6.98
C HIS A 115 4.73 -10.85 8.00
N GLY A 116 4.22 -11.99 7.54
CA GLY A 116 3.40 -12.84 8.39
C GLY A 116 3.22 -14.24 7.83
N GLU A 117 2.62 -15.11 8.64
CA GLU A 117 2.45 -16.53 8.35
C GLU A 117 1.13 -16.86 7.64
N CYS A 118 0.26 -15.86 7.38
CA CYS A 118 -1.00 -16.17 6.69
C CYS A 118 -0.73 -16.27 5.19
N GLU A 119 -0.64 -17.50 4.69
CA GLU A 119 -0.45 -17.80 3.28
C GLU A 119 -1.46 -17.07 2.38
N ARG A 120 -2.72 -16.95 2.81
CA ARG A 120 -3.75 -16.23 2.05
C ARG A 120 -3.39 -14.75 1.87
N ILE A 121 -2.91 -14.07 2.90
CA ILE A 121 -2.49 -12.67 2.80
C ILE A 121 -1.18 -12.56 2.02
N ASN A 122 -0.24 -13.49 2.20
CA ASN A 122 1.00 -13.53 1.43
C ASN A 122 0.76 -13.71 -0.07
N SER A 123 -0.28 -14.45 -0.48
CA SER A 123 -0.64 -14.60 -1.89
C SER A 123 -0.98 -13.26 -2.58
N ILE A 124 -1.44 -12.25 -1.82
CA ILE A 124 -1.67 -10.89 -2.34
C ILE A 124 -0.33 -10.23 -2.67
N VAL A 125 0.66 -10.38 -1.78
CA VAL A 125 2.02 -9.85 -1.97
C VAL A 125 2.67 -10.51 -3.17
N GLU A 126 2.60 -11.84 -3.26
CA GLU A 126 3.16 -12.61 -4.37
C GLU A 126 2.57 -12.18 -5.71
N LEU A 127 1.24 -12.04 -5.79
CA LEU A 127 0.58 -11.54 -6.99
C LEU A 127 1.05 -10.13 -7.35
N ALA A 128 1.07 -9.23 -6.36
CA ALA A 128 1.49 -7.84 -6.55
C ALA A 128 2.95 -7.69 -7.00
N LEU A 129 3.85 -8.54 -6.52
CA LEU A 129 5.27 -8.50 -6.86
C LEU A 129 5.59 -9.24 -8.16
N LYS A 130 4.86 -10.31 -8.48
CA LYS A 130 5.02 -11.05 -9.74
C LYS A 130 4.76 -10.19 -10.96
N ILE A 131 3.84 -9.23 -10.85
CA ILE A 131 3.43 -8.37 -11.98
C ILE A 131 4.25 -7.08 -12.06
N LYS A 132 5.20 -6.88 -11.13
CA LYS A 132 6.12 -5.74 -11.12
C LYS A 132 7.26 -5.89 -12.15
N PHE A 133 7.39 -7.05 -12.82
CA PHE A 133 8.45 -7.39 -13.77
C PHE A 133 7.92 -8.16 -14.99
#